data_AF-A0A1Y5F5G9-F1
#
_entry.id   AF-A0A1Y5F5G9-F1
#
_cell.length_a   1.000
_cell.length_b   1.000
_cell.length_c   1.000
_cell.angle_alpha   90.00
_cell.angle_beta   90.00
_cell.angle_gamma   90.00
#
_symmetry.space_group_name_H-M   'P 1'
#
loop_
_entity.id
_entity.type
_entity.pdbx_description
1 polymer ?
#
loop_
_entity_poly.entity_id
_entity_poly.type
_entity_poly.pdbx_seq_one_letter_code
_entity_poly.pdbx_strand_id
1 'polypeptide(L)'
;MNSLKTLARFESFYIETKPLENSMYFRDALNFDKNEEVHDFFQWLFPIDTISEFNKSVPLFDETIKFFLTTNSLARANFHVALESFKCFLDGHELWPSVMDHNNLRVTRVLKCLRLLHKYDELYDFYRFILCEIAINEDSFSLNTLDHWRSATFEKTIFLCVDDLKMREEVVDFLKCHLPDHWVINLQRNAVSKFLALNEPIFTNAESNQIISGVDWQNLEFFNRGRVFKLSELMRTDNPYMLDKIRHWY
;
A
#
# COMPACT_ATOMS: atom_id res chain seq x y z
N MET A 1 -17.49 -22.80 12.49
CA MET A 1 -18.71 -22.28 13.15
C MET A 1 -18.69 -20.76 13.42
N ASN A 2 -17.52 -20.09 13.46
CA ASN A 2 -17.43 -18.65 13.77
C ASN A 2 -17.62 -17.70 12.56
N SER A 3 -17.29 -18.12 11.32
CA SER A 3 -17.27 -17.23 10.15
C SER A 3 -18.65 -16.69 9.75
N LEU A 4 -19.71 -17.53 9.75
CA LEU A 4 -21.06 -17.11 9.38
C LEU A 4 -21.65 -16.06 10.34
N LYS A 5 -21.34 -16.17 11.64
CA LYS A 5 -21.79 -15.19 12.64
C LYS A 5 -21.06 -13.86 12.47
N THR A 6 -19.75 -13.91 12.20
CA THR A 6 -18.94 -12.71 11.94
C THR A 6 -19.41 -12.00 10.67
N LEU A 7 -19.70 -12.73 9.59
CA LEU A 7 -20.21 -12.14 8.34
C LEU A 7 -21.56 -11.45 8.54
N ALA A 8 -22.55 -12.14 9.11
CA ALA A 8 -23.88 -11.54 9.32
C ALA A 8 -23.83 -10.27 10.20
N ARG A 9 -22.90 -10.24 11.16
CA ARG A 9 -22.63 -9.06 11.98
C ARG A 9 -21.98 -7.94 11.17
N PHE A 10 -20.96 -8.27 10.38
CA PHE A 10 -20.30 -7.32 9.49
C PHE A 10 -21.30 -6.67 8.53
N GLU A 11 -22.12 -7.48 7.87
CA GLU A 11 -23.18 -7.00 6.98
C GLU A 11 -24.14 -6.07 7.72
N SER A 12 -24.67 -6.51 8.87
CA SER A 12 -25.64 -5.73 9.66
C SER A 12 -25.07 -4.40 10.16
N PHE A 13 -23.79 -4.38 10.54
CA PHE A 13 -23.05 -3.18 10.94
C PHE A 13 -22.93 -2.22 9.75
N TYR A 14 -22.48 -2.72 8.60
CA TYR A 14 -22.26 -1.90 7.40
C TYR A 14 -23.52 -1.29 6.82
N ILE A 15 -24.69 -1.92 6.97
CA ILE A 15 -25.99 -1.36 6.54
C ILE A 15 -26.76 -0.69 7.69
N GLU A 16 -26.11 -0.44 8.84
CA GLU A 16 -26.68 0.27 10.00
C GLU A 16 -27.93 -0.36 10.61
N THR A 17 -28.11 -1.67 10.47
CA THR A 17 -29.27 -2.36 11.07
C THR A 17 -29.01 -2.85 12.49
N LYS A 18 -27.75 -3.13 12.84
CA LYS A 18 -27.35 -3.58 14.18
C LYS A 18 -25.97 -3.03 14.54
N PRO A 19 -25.70 -2.78 15.84
CA PRO A 19 -24.38 -2.40 16.29
C PRO A 19 -23.45 -3.63 16.40
N LEU A 20 -22.17 -3.35 16.62
CA LEU A 20 -21.18 -4.33 17.08
C LEU A 20 -21.46 -4.76 18.54
N GLU A 21 -20.72 -5.74 19.05
CA GLU A 21 -20.91 -6.29 20.40
C GLU A 21 -20.74 -5.24 21.51
N ASN A 22 -19.87 -4.25 21.28
CA ASN A 22 -19.67 -3.10 22.18
C ASN A 22 -20.73 -1.99 22.00
N SER A 23 -21.86 -2.28 21.37
CA SER A 23 -22.95 -1.33 21.08
C SER A 23 -22.59 -0.19 20.12
N MET A 24 -21.47 -0.30 19.39
CA MET A 24 -21.06 0.70 18.40
C MET A 24 -21.80 0.53 17.07
N TYR A 25 -22.52 1.55 16.62
CA TYR A 25 -23.07 1.61 15.26
C TYR A 25 -22.04 2.14 14.26
N PHE A 26 -22.28 1.92 12.97
CA PHE A 26 -21.41 2.42 11.90
C PHE A 26 -21.20 3.93 12.01
N ARG A 27 -22.28 4.71 12.13
CA ARG A 27 -22.22 6.16 12.33
C ARG A 27 -21.42 6.60 13.55
N ASP A 28 -21.39 5.79 14.61
CA ASP A 28 -20.61 6.10 15.81
C ASP A 28 -19.13 5.86 15.52
N ALA A 29 -18.80 4.79 14.79
CA ALA A 29 -17.45 4.44 14.36
C ALA A 29 -16.83 5.48 13.41
N LEU A 30 -17.65 6.24 12.67
CA LEU A 30 -17.17 7.34 11.82
C LEU A 30 -16.66 8.55 12.62
N ASN A 31 -16.96 8.65 13.91
CA ASN A 31 -16.42 9.71 14.76
C ASN A 31 -15.00 9.34 15.23
N PHE A 32 -14.03 9.50 14.34
CA PHE A 32 -12.65 9.08 14.59
C PHE A 32 -12.03 9.79 15.80
N ASP A 33 -12.30 11.09 15.98
CA ASP A 33 -11.82 11.87 17.14
C ASP A 33 -12.27 11.25 18.47
N LYS A 34 -13.57 10.92 18.59
CA LYS A 34 -14.10 10.34 19.84
C LYS A 34 -13.67 8.90 20.09
N ASN A 35 -13.30 8.18 19.04
CA ASN A 35 -12.94 6.78 19.13
C ASN A 35 -11.44 6.55 18.99
N GLU A 36 -10.59 7.59 19.05
CA GLU A 36 -9.16 7.45 18.79
C GLU A 36 -8.51 6.37 19.67
N GLU A 37 -8.89 6.34 20.95
CA GLU A 37 -8.47 5.36 21.97
C GLU A 37 -9.06 3.94 21.78
N VAL A 38 -10.08 3.79 20.93
CA VAL A 38 -10.72 2.51 20.61
C VAL A 38 -10.17 2.01 19.28
N HIS A 39 -9.24 1.06 19.28
CA HIS A 39 -8.56 0.69 18.03
C HIS A 39 -9.33 -0.32 17.16
N ASP A 40 -10.27 -1.06 17.75
CA ASP A 40 -10.86 -2.24 17.12
C ASP A 40 -11.89 -1.94 16.04
N PHE A 41 -12.65 -0.83 16.17
CA PHE A 41 -13.70 -0.51 15.22
C PHE A 41 -13.16 -0.27 13.81
N PHE A 42 -11.93 0.26 13.72
CA PHE A 42 -11.30 0.57 12.44
C PHE A 42 -11.09 -0.70 11.60
N GLN A 43 -10.91 -1.84 12.27
CA GLN A 43 -10.77 -3.15 11.63
C GLN A 43 -12.09 -3.62 10.99
N TRP A 44 -13.23 -3.17 11.52
CA TRP A 44 -14.55 -3.38 10.91
C TRP A 44 -14.78 -2.45 9.73
N LEU A 45 -14.34 -1.19 9.81
CA LEU A 45 -14.44 -0.26 8.68
C LEU A 45 -13.57 -0.71 7.50
N PHE A 46 -12.33 -1.14 7.73
CA PHE A 46 -11.41 -1.51 6.65
C PHE A 46 -10.87 -2.93 6.88
N PRO A 47 -11.65 -3.99 6.56
CA PRO A 47 -11.20 -5.37 6.72
C PRO A 47 -10.03 -5.67 5.77
N ILE A 48 -9.07 -6.47 6.24
CA ILE A 48 -7.94 -6.98 5.44
C ILE A 48 -7.81 -8.49 5.62
N ASP A 49 -7.06 -9.14 4.73
CA ASP A 49 -6.85 -10.59 4.66
C ASP A 49 -5.89 -11.15 5.72
N THR A 50 -5.45 -10.29 6.66
CA THR A 50 -4.49 -10.64 7.72
C THR A 50 -5.19 -10.65 9.07
N ILE A 51 -4.97 -11.72 9.83
CA ILE A 51 -5.57 -11.87 11.16
C ILE A 51 -5.02 -10.78 12.08
N SER A 52 -5.91 -10.14 12.82
CA SER A 52 -5.54 -9.21 13.89
C SER A 52 -4.98 -10.00 15.08
N GLU A 53 -3.76 -9.69 15.50
CA GLU A 53 -3.16 -10.27 16.70
C GLU A 53 -3.91 -9.87 17.98
N PHE A 54 -4.58 -8.71 17.96
CA PHE A 54 -5.27 -8.13 19.11
C PHE A 54 -6.75 -8.50 19.19
N ASN A 55 -7.43 -8.65 18.05
CA ASN A 55 -8.87 -8.92 18.03
C ASN A 55 -9.25 -10.02 17.02
N LYS A 56 -9.44 -11.25 17.52
CA LYS A 56 -9.83 -12.42 16.72
C LYS A 56 -11.31 -12.42 16.28
N SER A 57 -12.12 -11.48 16.76
CA SER A 57 -13.55 -11.39 16.44
C SER A 57 -13.85 -10.55 15.20
N VAL A 58 -12.84 -9.82 14.70
CA VAL A 58 -12.99 -8.96 13.52
C VAL A 58 -13.12 -9.78 12.24
N PRO A 59 -13.85 -9.26 11.24
CA PRO A 59 -13.95 -9.88 9.94
C PRO A 59 -12.58 -9.95 9.26
N LEU A 60 -12.20 -11.16 8.83
CA LEU A 60 -11.09 -11.34 7.90
C LEU A 60 -11.62 -11.08 6.49
N PHE A 61 -10.91 -10.27 5.71
CA PHE A 61 -11.29 -10.02 4.32
C PHE A 61 -11.26 -11.33 3.53
N ASP A 62 -12.37 -11.63 2.84
CA ASP A 62 -12.51 -12.75 1.92
C ASP A 62 -13.41 -12.36 0.73
N GLU A 63 -13.64 -13.30 -0.20
CA GLU A 63 -14.49 -13.07 -1.37
C GLU A 63 -15.95 -12.74 -1.01
N THR A 64 -16.45 -13.16 0.16
CA THR A 64 -17.81 -12.86 0.60
C THR A 64 -17.93 -11.40 1.04
N ILE A 65 -16.96 -10.91 1.82
CA ILE A 65 -16.86 -9.50 2.18
C ILE A 65 -16.66 -8.63 0.95
N LYS A 66 -15.77 -9.04 0.04
CA LYS A 66 -15.55 -8.35 -1.23
C LYS A 66 -16.83 -8.24 -2.03
N PHE A 67 -17.54 -9.37 -2.21
CA PHE A 67 -18.82 -9.38 -2.91
C PHE A 67 -19.80 -8.41 -2.26
N PHE A 68 -20.02 -8.51 -0.95
CA PHE A 68 -20.95 -7.64 -0.24
C PHE A 68 -20.60 -6.14 -0.37
N LEU A 69 -19.34 -5.76 -0.12
CA LEU A 69 -18.87 -4.37 -0.22
C LEU A 69 -18.88 -3.82 -1.66
N THR A 70 -18.94 -4.68 -2.68
CA THR A 70 -18.96 -4.27 -4.10
C THR A 70 -20.34 -4.37 -4.76
N THR A 71 -21.28 -5.14 -4.19
CA THR A 71 -22.63 -5.32 -4.79
C THR A 71 -23.75 -4.68 -3.98
N ASN A 72 -23.63 -4.54 -2.66
CA ASN A 72 -24.66 -3.90 -1.85
C ASN A 72 -24.54 -2.37 -1.92
N SER A 73 -25.60 -1.68 -2.34
CA SER A 73 -25.60 -0.23 -2.56
C SER A 73 -25.36 0.58 -1.27
N LEU A 74 -25.97 0.17 -0.15
CA LEU A 74 -25.77 0.82 1.14
C LEU A 74 -24.34 0.58 1.65
N ALA A 75 -23.85 -0.65 1.57
CA ALA A 75 -22.50 -0.96 2.02
C ALA A 75 -21.43 -0.19 1.21
N ARG A 76 -21.62 -0.06 -0.11
CA ARG A 76 -20.76 0.77 -0.96
C ARG A 76 -20.76 2.24 -0.57
N ALA A 77 -21.96 2.80 -0.34
CA ALA A 77 -22.11 4.18 0.07
C ALA A 77 -21.44 4.42 1.43
N ASN A 78 -21.67 3.53 2.38
CA ASN A 78 -21.09 3.61 3.72
C ASN A 78 -19.57 3.42 3.70
N PHE A 79 -19.04 2.50 2.89
CA PHE A 79 -17.59 2.36 2.68
C PHE A 79 -16.97 3.66 2.17
N HIS A 80 -17.60 4.31 1.19
CA HIS A 80 -17.14 5.58 0.67
C HIS A 80 -17.19 6.69 1.73
N VAL A 81 -18.28 6.78 2.50
CA VAL A 81 -18.38 7.71 3.63
C VAL A 81 -17.27 7.46 4.65
N ALA A 82 -16.98 6.21 5.01
CA ALA A 82 -15.89 5.88 5.93
C ALA A 82 -14.52 6.31 5.40
N LEU A 83 -14.26 6.13 4.11
CA LEU A 83 -13.01 6.57 3.47
C LEU A 83 -12.85 8.08 3.53
N GLU A 84 -13.88 8.83 3.11
CA GLU A 84 -13.83 10.30 3.11
C GLU A 84 -13.79 10.87 4.53
N SER A 85 -14.56 10.32 5.47
CA SER A 85 -14.51 10.72 6.88
C SER A 85 -13.13 10.48 7.49
N PHE A 86 -12.46 9.35 7.15
CA PHE A 86 -11.11 9.10 7.67
C PHE A 86 -10.08 10.05 7.04
N LYS A 87 -10.21 10.33 5.74
CA LYS A 87 -9.36 11.32 5.07
C LYS A 87 -9.51 12.71 5.68
N CYS A 88 -10.74 13.17 5.93
CA CYS A 88 -11.00 14.45 6.58
C CYS A 88 -10.50 14.48 8.03
N PHE A 89 -10.59 13.36 8.76
CA PHE A 89 -10.01 13.25 10.09
C PHE A 89 -8.49 13.45 10.04
N LEU A 90 -7.79 12.74 9.15
CA LEU A 90 -6.32 12.88 9.01
C LEU A 90 -5.90 14.31 8.65
N ASP A 91 -6.59 14.96 7.72
CA ASP A 91 -6.30 16.33 7.27
C ASP A 91 -6.46 17.39 8.38
N GLY A 92 -7.34 17.13 9.36
CA GLY A 92 -7.61 18.04 10.48
C GLY A 92 -6.95 17.64 11.80
N HIS A 93 -6.24 16.52 11.88
CA HIS A 93 -5.79 15.95 13.15
C HIS A 93 -4.48 16.57 13.62
N GLU A 94 -4.52 17.38 14.70
CA GLU A 94 -3.35 18.13 15.18
C GLU A 94 -2.11 17.27 15.54
N LEU A 95 -2.32 15.99 15.89
CA LEU A 95 -1.23 15.09 16.30
C LEU A 95 -0.69 14.21 15.16
N TRP A 96 -1.33 14.20 14.00
CA TRP A 96 -0.86 13.47 12.82
C TRP A 96 -0.38 14.47 11.75
N PRO A 97 0.84 14.32 11.21
CA PRO A 97 1.69 13.12 11.30
C PRO A 97 2.75 13.12 12.40
N SER A 98 2.96 11.94 12.99
CA SER A 98 4.07 11.60 13.89
C SER A 98 4.53 10.15 13.68
N VAL A 99 5.82 9.87 13.92
CA VAL A 99 6.45 8.55 13.68
C VAL A 99 5.76 7.43 14.47
N MET A 100 5.34 7.73 15.70
CA MET A 100 4.71 6.77 16.61
C MET A 100 3.18 6.78 16.52
N ASP A 101 2.60 7.57 15.61
CA ASP A 101 1.16 7.68 15.48
C ASP A 101 0.57 6.37 14.91
N HIS A 102 -0.42 5.83 15.61
CA HIS A 102 -1.13 4.61 15.24
C HIS A 102 -1.96 4.77 13.96
N ASN A 103 -2.29 6.01 13.57
CA ASN A 103 -2.88 6.33 12.27
C ASN A 103 -2.00 5.88 11.10
N ASN A 104 -0.68 5.74 11.29
CA ASN A 104 0.20 5.16 10.29
C ASN A 104 -0.19 3.72 9.93
N LEU A 105 -0.57 2.91 10.92
CA LEU A 105 -1.06 1.55 10.69
C LEU A 105 -2.48 1.54 10.09
N ARG A 106 -3.31 2.52 10.46
CA ARG A 106 -4.66 2.69 9.88
C ARG A 106 -4.59 3.03 8.39
N VAL A 107 -3.68 3.92 7.98
CA VAL A 107 -3.42 4.25 6.56
C VAL A 107 -3.00 3.00 5.78
N THR A 108 -2.06 2.20 6.30
CA THR A 108 -1.69 0.90 5.68
C THR A 108 -2.91 0.01 5.46
N ARG A 109 -3.80 -0.05 6.46
CA ARG A 109 -5.00 -0.88 6.41
C ARG A 109 -5.99 -0.39 5.36
N VAL A 110 -6.21 0.92 5.25
CA VAL A 110 -7.08 1.51 4.21
C VAL A 110 -6.54 1.21 2.82
N LEU A 111 -5.25 1.47 2.56
CA LEU A 111 -4.61 1.18 1.27
C LEU A 111 -4.76 -0.30 0.90
N LYS A 112 -4.48 -1.19 1.84
CA LYS A 112 -4.61 -2.64 1.60
C LYS A 112 -6.06 -3.05 1.34
N CYS A 113 -7.02 -2.51 2.10
CA CYS A 113 -8.44 -2.79 1.92
C CYS A 113 -8.94 -2.34 0.54
N LEU A 114 -8.61 -1.10 0.12
CA LEU A 114 -8.95 -0.57 -1.20
C LEU A 114 -8.38 -1.43 -2.32
N ARG A 115 -7.12 -1.87 -2.19
CA ARG A 115 -6.49 -2.76 -3.15
C ARG A 115 -7.20 -4.12 -3.22
N LEU A 116 -7.50 -4.74 -2.08
CA LEU A 116 -8.23 -6.03 -2.03
C LEU A 116 -9.63 -5.95 -2.67
N LEU A 117 -10.28 -4.78 -2.56
CA LEU A 117 -11.56 -4.47 -3.21
C LEU A 117 -11.44 -4.14 -4.70
N HIS A 118 -10.23 -4.05 -5.26
CA HIS A 118 -9.96 -3.59 -6.63
C HIS A 118 -10.49 -2.17 -6.91
N LYS A 119 -10.55 -1.33 -5.87
CA LYS A 119 -10.96 0.08 -5.95
C LYS A 119 -9.76 0.96 -6.29
N TYR A 120 -9.21 0.78 -7.49
CA TYR A 120 -7.91 1.37 -7.85
C TYR A 120 -7.97 2.90 -7.97
N ASP A 121 -9.08 3.47 -8.43
CA ASP A 121 -9.23 4.93 -8.49
C ASP A 121 -9.19 5.53 -7.07
N GLU A 122 -10.01 5.00 -6.15
CA GLU A 122 -10.00 5.45 -4.75
C GLU A 122 -8.68 5.14 -4.04
N LEU A 123 -8.03 4.01 -4.34
CA LEU A 123 -6.71 3.66 -3.83
C LEU A 123 -5.67 4.72 -4.20
N TYR A 124 -5.59 5.08 -5.48
CA TYR A 124 -4.59 6.03 -5.95
C TYR A 124 -4.90 7.46 -5.53
N ASP A 125 -6.18 7.83 -5.41
CA ASP A 125 -6.55 9.14 -4.87
C ASP A 125 -6.24 9.27 -3.37
N PHE A 126 -6.48 8.21 -2.59
CA PHE A 126 -6.09 8.19 -1.19
C PHE A 126 -4.55 8.17 -1.04
N TYR A 127 -3.84 7.37 -1.84
CA TYR A 127 -2.38 7.35 -1.82
C TYR A 127 -1.79 8.71 -2.22
N ARG A 128 -2.34 9.40 -3.23
CA ARG A 128 -1.92 10.77 -3.60
C ARG A 128 -2.06 11.76 -2.44
N PHE A 129 -3.15 11.68 -1.68
CA PHE A 129 -3.32 12.47 -0.46
C PHE A 129 -2.19 12.20 0.53
N ILE A 130 -1.87 10.92 0.80
CA ILE A 130 -0.75 10.55 1.67
C ILE A 130 0.60 11.06 1.15
N LEU A 131 0.83 11.05 -0.17
CA LEU A 131 2.05 11.61 -0.76
C LEU A 131 2.17 13.12 -0.56
N CYS A 132 1.06 13.86 -0.59
CA CYS A 132 1.05 15.27 -0.24
C CYS A 132 1.47 15.49 1.22
N GLU A 133 0.96 14.67 2.14
CA GLU A 133 1.34 14.74 3.56
C GLU A 133 2.82 14.46 3.80
N ILE A 134 3.38 13.47 3.12
CA ILE A 134 4.82 13.17 3.16
C ILE A 134 5.64 14.37 2.65
N ALA A 135 5.21 15.00 1.56
CA ALA A 135 5.92 16.14 0.98
C ALA A 135 5.93 17.38 1.92
N ILE A 136 4.95 17.50 2.81
CA ILE A 136 4.86 18.60 3.78
C ILE A 136 5.61 18.25 5.08
N ASN A 137 5.57 16.98 5.49
CA ASN A 137 6.01 16.51 6.81
C ASN A 137 7.01 15.34 6.73
N GLU A 138 8.02 15.44 5.86
CA GLU A 138 8.94 14.32 5.54
C GLU A 138 9.55 13.66 6.79
N ASP A 139 10.01 14.47 7.75
CA ASP A 139 10.66 14.02 8.99
C ASP A 139 9.70 13.34 9.98
N SER A 140 8.38 13.45 9.77
CA SER A 140 7.36 12.86 10.64
C SER A 140 7.06 11.39 10.33
N PHE A 141 7.64 10.82 9.26
CA PHE A 141 7.40 9.44 8.86
C PHE A 141 8.68 8.60 8.88
N SER A 142 8.60 7.40 9.46
CA SER A 142 9.71 6.43 9.36
C SER A 142 9.75 5.81 7.96
N LEU A 143 10.95 5.44 7.49
CA LEU A 143 11.11 4.66 6.26
C LEU A 143 10.25 3.39 6.27
N ASN A 144 10.12 2.72 7.42
CA ASN A 144 9.31 1.52 7.56
C ASN A 144 7.81 1.80 7.32
N THR A 145 7.30 2.93 7.80
CA THR A 145 5.92 3.38 7.52
C THR A 145 5.70 3.56 6.02
N LEU A 146 6.63 4.26 5.35
CA LEU A 146 6.56 4.50 3.91
C LEU A 146 6.57 3.18 3.12
N ASP A 147 7.42 2.23 3.51
CA ASP A 147 7.48 0.89 2.91
C ASP A 147 6.15 0.13 3.05
N HIS A 148 5.51 0.19 4.22
CA HIS A 148 4.22 -0.45 4.44
C HIS A 148 3.10 0.16 3.58
N TRP A 149 3.05 1.48 3.46
CA TRP A 149 2.06 2.16 2.62
C TRP A 149 2.24 1.85 1.14
N ARG A 150 3.49 1.88 0.69
CA ARG A 150 3.85 1.44 -0.65
C ARG A 150 3.42 -0.01 -0.89
N SER A 151 3.80 -0.92 0.01
CA SER A 151 3.45 -2.33 -0.07
C SER A 151 1.95 -2.55 -0.14
N ALA A 152 1.19 -1.83 0.68
CA ALA A 152 -0.27 -1.88 0.70
C ALA A 152 -0.89 -1.37 -0.61
N THR A 153 -0.22 -0.45 -1.30
CA THR A 153 -0.67 0.13 -2.58
C THR A 153 -0.28 -0.73 -3.78
N PHE A 154 0.99 -1.15 -3.86
CA PHE A 154 1.59 -1.74 -5.06
C PHE A 154 2.02 -3.19 -4.92
N GLU A 155 1.84 -3.84 -3.77
CA GLU A 155 2.38 -5.19 -3.50
C GLU A 155 3.90 -5.25 -3.72
N LYS A 156 4.38 -6.45 -4.05
CA LYS A 156 5.75 -6.73 -4.46
C LYS A 156 6.04 -6.22 -5.88
N THR A 157 5.65 -4.99 -6.21
CA THR A 157 5.91 -4.41 -7.53
C THR A 157 7.28 -3.75 -7.60
N ILE A 158 8.00 -4.05 -8.68
CA ILE A 158 9.24 -3.39 -9.11
C ILE A 158 8.93 -2.62 -10.38
N PHE A 159 9.32 -1.35 -10.40
CA PHE A 159 9.13 -0.50 -11.56
C PHE A 159 10.36 -0.54 -12.47
N LEU A 160 10.13 -0.48 -13.79
CA LEU A 160 11.17 -0.59 -14.80
C LEU A 160 11.02 0.53 -15.83
N CYS A 161 12.04 1.37 -15.98
CA CYS A 161 12.14 2.36 -17.05
C CYS A 161 13.43 2.11 -17.85
N VAL A 162 13.35 1.23 -18.83
CA VAL A 162 14.45 0.92 -19.75
C VAL A 162 13.99 1.14 -21.18
N ASP A 163 14.67 2.05 -21.88
CA ASP A 163 14.29 2.45 -23.24
C ASP A 163 14.56 1.33 -24.27
N ASP A 164 15.65 0.58 -24.11
CA ASP A 164 16.02 -0.53 -25.00
C ASP A 164 15.15 -1.77 -24.74
N LEU A 165 14.52 -2.28 -25.80
CA LEU A 165 13.57 -3.41 -25.69
C LEU A 165 14.26 -4.71 -25.29
N LYS A 166 15.43 -5.00 -25.88
CA LYS A 166 16.15 -6.25 -25.61
C LYS A 166 16.65 -6.27 -24.18
N MET A 167 17.25 -5.17 -23.74
CA MET A 167 17.70 -4.99 -22.36
C MET A 167 16.54 -5.10 -21.37
N ARG A 168 15.38 -4.51 -21.70
CA ARG A 168 14.17 -4.63 -20.88
C ARG A 168 13.74 -6.09 -20.71
N GLU A 169 13.67 -6.86 -21.79
CA GLU A 169 13.33 -8.29 -21.74
C GLU A 169 14.31 -9.05 -20.85
N GLU A 170 15.61 -8.83 -21.03
CA GLU A 170 16.62 -9.51 -20.24
C GLU A 170 16.55 -9.13 -18.73
N VAL A 171 16.27 -7.85 -18.40
CA VAL A 171 16.04 -7.42 -17.00
C VAL A 171 14.79 -8.07 -16.42
N VAL A 172 13.70 -8.14 -17.19
CA VAL A 172 12.47 -8.81 -16.76
C VAL A 172 12.73 -10.29 -16.47
N ASP A 173 13.50 -10.97 -17.33
CA ASP A 173 13.85 -12.37 -17.13
C ASP A 173 14.75 -12.57 -15.91
N PHE A 174 15.73 -11.68 -15.69
CA PHE A 174 16.54 -11.67 -14.47
C PHE A 174 15.67 -11.51 -13.22
N LEU A 175 14.75 -10.54 -13.21
CA LEU A 175 13.86 -10.27 -12.07
C LEU A 175 12.92 -11.44 -11.82
N LYS A 176 12.33 -12.04 -12.86
CA LYS A 176 11.49 -13.24 -12.70
C LYS A 176 12.26 -14.43 -12.13
N CYS A 177 13.52 -14.61 -12.52
CA CYS A 177 14.36 -15.69 -12.03
C CYS A 177 14.74 -15.50 -10.54
N HIS A 178 15.01 -14.26 -10.12
CA HIS A 178 15.54 -13.98 -8.78
C HIS A 178 14.48 -13.49 -7.79
N LEU A 179 13.37 -12.95 -8.27
CA LEU A 179 12.27 -12.34 -7.52
C LEU A 179 10.92 -12.82 -8.11
N PRO A 180 10.66 -14.15 -8.15
CA PRO A 180 9.52 -14.71 -8.87
C PRO A 180 8.16 -14.24 -8.33
N ASP A 181 8.10 -13.83 -7.06
CA ASP A 181 6.88 -13.33 -6.41
C ASP A 181 6.66 -11.82 -6.63
N HIS A 182 7.51 -11.16 -7.44
CA HIS A 182 7.41 -9.73 -7.71
C HIS A 182 6.77 -9.45 -9.06
N TRP A 183 5.89 -8.46 -9.09
CA TRP A 183 5.36 -7.89 -10.32
C TRP A 183 6.39 -6.93 -10.92
N VAL A 184 6.50 -6.91 -12.25
CA VAL A 184 7.36 -5.95 -12.96
C VAL A 184 6.49 -5.07 -13.84
N ILE A 185 6.51 -3.76 -13.58
CA ILE A 185 5.71 -2.78 -14.32
C ILE A 185 6.63 -1.83 -15.07
N ASN A 186 6.43 -1.74 -16.39
CA ASN A 186 7.13 -0.79 -17.22
C ASN A 186 6.57 0.63 -17.00
N LEU A 187 7.43 1.55 -16.62
CA LEU A 187 7.11 2.97 -16.46
C LEU A 187 7.47 3.76 -17.72
N GLN A 188 6.70 4.82 -17.94
CA GLN A 188 7.05 5.87 -18.89
C GLN A 188 8.18 6.73 -18.31
N ARG A 189 9.10 7.20 -19.18
CA ARG A 189 10.26 8.01 -18.77
C ARG A 189 9.89 9.27 -17.99
N ASN A 190 8.75 9.89 -18.31
CA ASN A 190 8.24 11.07 -17.62
C ASN A 190 7.74 10.81 -16.19
N ALA A 191 7.56 9.54 -15.79
CA ALA A 191 7.16 9.17 -14.44
C ALA A 191 8.35 8.94 -13.51
N VAL A 192 9.55 8.66 -14.04
CA VAL A 192 10.74 8.26 -13.26
C VAL A 192 11.04 9.22 -12.12
N SER A 193 11.09 10.53 -12.38
CA SER A 193 11.43 11.52 -11.36
C SER A 193 10.46 11.52 -10.17
N LYS A 194 9.18 11.27 -10.41
CA LYS A 194 8.16 11.14 -9.35
C LYS A 194 8.43 9.90 -8.51
N PHE A 195 8.69 8.76 -9.14
CA PHE A 195 8.98 7.51 -8.42
C PHE A 195 10.30 7.59 -7.62
N LEU A 196 11.32 8.25 -8.18
CA LEU A 196 12.56 8.53 -7.44
C LEU A 196 12.31 9.39 -6.19
N ALA A 197 11.51 10.45 -6.32
CA ALA A 197 11.14 11.32 -5.18
C ALA A 197 10.35 10.56 -4.09
N LEU A 198 9.59 9.54 -4.49
CA LEU A 198 8.85 8.67 -3.59
C LEU A 198 9.69 7.54 -2.98
N ASN A 199 11.01 7.52 -3.23
CA ASN A 199 11.90 6.44 -2.78
C ASN A 199 11.53 5.05 -3.31
N GLU A 200 10.84 4.99 -4.45
CA GLU A 200 10.33 3.76 -5.04
C GLU A 200 11.43 2.89 -5.66
N PRO A 201 11.36 1.54 -5.53
CA PRO A 201 12.26 0.61 -6.19
C PRO A 201 12.02 0.67 -7.70
N ILE A 202 12.97 1.27 -8.42
CA ILE A 202 12.92 1.43 -9.86
C ILE A 202 14.24 1.02 -10.49
N PHE A 203 14.18 0.14 -11.49
CA PHE A 203 15.26 -0.06 -12.44
C PHE A 203 15.16 1.00 -13.52
N THR A 204 16.23 1.76 -13.74
CA THR A 204 16.28 2.79 -14.75
C THR A 204 17.66 2.85 -15.41
N ASN A 205 17.69 3.07 -16.71
CA ASN A 205 18.92 3.40 -17.45
C ASN A 205 19.14 4.92 -17.53
N ALA A 206 18.29 5.71 -16.86
CA ALA A 206 18.44 7.14 -16.74
C ALA A 206 19.52 7.45 -15.70
N GLU A 207 20.79 7.39 -16.11
CA GLU A 207 21.76 8.25 -15.45
C GLU A 207 21.21 9.68 -15.53
N SER A 208 21.34 10.41 -14.43
CA SER A 208 21.11 11.86 -14.37
C SER A 208 21.58 12.57 -15.67
N ASN A 209 20.62 12.88 -16.55
CA ASN A 209 20.73 13.70 -17.76
C ASN A 209 21.44 13.18 -19.03
N GLN A 210 21.80 11.91 -19.24
CA GLN A 210 22.32 11.49 -20.57
C GLN A 210 21.80 10.13 -21.07
N ILE A 211 21.46 10.08 -22.37
CA ILE A 211 21.07 8.86 -23.09
C ILE A 211 22.35 8.18 -23.55
N ILE A 212 22.68 7.02 -22.98
CA ILE A 212 23.70 6.14 -23.56
C ILE A 212 23.01 5.30 -24.64
N SER A 213 23.46 5.43 -25.89
CA SER A 213 23.08 4.53 -26.97
C SER A 213 23.88 3.23 -26.87
N GLY A 214 23.22 2.11 -26.57
CA GLY A 214 23.82 0.78 -26.52
C GLY A 214 23.31 -0.07 -25.34
N VAL A 215 23.40 -1.38 -25.48
CA VAL A 215 23.08 -2.35 -24.42
C VAL A 215 24.28 -2.44 -23.48
N ASP A 216 24.34 -1.60 -22.46
CA ASP A 216 25.34 -1.72 -21.40
C ASP A 216 24.67 -1.94 -20.04
N TRP A 217 24.62 -3.21 -19.65
CA TRP A 217 24.17 -3.69 -18.36
C TRP A 217 24.87 -3.05 -17.16
N GLN A 218 26.07 -2.49 -17.34
CA GLN A 218 26.82 -1.84 -16.28
C GLN A 218 26.26 -0.46 -15.89
N ASN A 219 25.42 0.12 -16.75
CA ASN A 219 24.82 1.45 -16.53
C ASN A 219 23.34 1.36 -16.13
N LEU A 220 22.79 0.14 -15.92
CA LEU A 220 21.47 0.01 -15.35
C LEU A 220 21.54 0.20 -13.84
N GLU A 221 20.77 1.16 -13.37
CA GLU A 221 20.68 1.52 -11.97
C GLU A 221 19.38 0.98 -11.38
N PHE A 222 19.49 0.42 -10.18
CA PHE A 222 18.36 0.15 -9.31
C PHE A 222 18.35 1.20 -8.21
N PHE A 223 17.42 2.12 -8.28
CA PHE A 223 17.18 3.07 -7.21
C PHE A 223 16.21 2.47 -6.20
N ASN A 224 16.54 2.60 -4.91
CA ASN A 224 15.68 2.22 -3.81
C ASN A 224 16.11 2.94 -2.53
N ARG A 225 15.18 3.62 -1.86
CA ARG A 225 15.42 4.34 -0.57
C ARG A 225 16.63 5.28 -0.61
N GLY A 226 16.67 6.16 -1.62
CA GLY A 226 17.75 7.12 -1.79
C GLY A 226 19.12 6.51 -2.13
N ARG A 227 19.17 5.19 -2.34
CA ARG A 227 20.37 4.46 -2.75
C ARG A 227 20.25 4.03 -4.19
N VAL A 228 21.38 4.07 -4.87
CA VAL A 228 21.52 3.60 -6.25
C VAL A 228 22.46 2.40 -6.23
N PHE A 229 22.04 1.31 -6.84
CA PHE A 229 22.83 0.10 -7.02
C PHE A 229 23.00 -0.16 -8.50
N LYS A 230 24.20 -0.54 -8.94
CA LYS A 230 24.36 -0.98 -10.33
C LYS A 230 23.84 -2.40 -10.47
N LEU A 231 23.20 -2.73 -11.58
CA LEU A 231 22.74 -4.09 -11.82
C LEU A 231 23.93 -5.08 -11.85
N SER A 232 25.09 -4.66 -12.37
CA SER A 232 26.32 -5.46 -12.30
C SER A 232 26.73 -5.82 -10.87
N GLU A 233 26.42 -4.99 -9.87
CA GLU A 233 26.65 -5.27 -8.45
C GLU A 233 25.59 -6.23 -7.88
N LEU A 234 24.34 -6.10 -8.32
CA LEU A 234 23.24 -7.00 -7.93
C LEU A 234 23.38 -8.41 -8.53
N MET A 235 23.99 -8.53 -9.71
CA MET A 235 24.21 -9.80 -10.40
C MET A 235 25.46 -10.56 -9.93
N ARG A 236 26.33 -9.94 -9.13
CA ARG A 236 27.45 -10.64 -8.52
C ARG A 236 26.92 -11.71 -7.57
N THR A 237 27.10 -12.98 -7.96
CA THR A 237 26.66 -14.20 -7.26
C THR A 237 27.15 -14.31 -5.81
N ASP A 238 28.15 -13.52 -5.47
CA ASP A 238 28.82 -13.38 -4.19
C ASP A 238 28.12 -12.40 -3.22
N ASN A 239 27.06 -11.70 -3.66
CA ASN A 239 26.23 -10.83 -2.81
C ASN A 239 24.72 -11.19 -2.83
N PRO A 240 24.33 -12.41 -2.43
CA PRO A 240 22.92 -12.81 -2.31
C PRO A 240 22.14 -11.94 -1.31
N TYR A 241 22.82 -11.25 -0.39
CA TYR A 241 22.23 -10.44 0.66
C TYR A 241 21.36 -9.28 0.14
N MET A 242 21.68 -8.70 -1.01
CA MET A 242 20.91 -7.59 -1.57
C MET A 242 19.61 -8.05 -2.25
N LEU A 243 19.66 -9.11 -3.04
CA LEU A 243 18.45 -9.73 -3.58
C LEU A 243 17.58 -10.30 -2.46
N ASP A 244 18.20 -10.85 -1.41
CA ASP A 244 17.52 -11.29 -0.21
C ASP A 244 16.80 -10.15 0.51
N LYS A 245 17.41 -8.97 0.59
CA LYS A 245 16.71 -7.76 1.06
C LYS A 245 15.51 -7.44 0.19
N ILE A 246 15.64 -7.45 -1.13
CA ILE A 246 14.51 -7.19 -2.03
C ILE A 246 13.38 -8.22 -1.83
N ARG A 247 13.72 -9.51 -1.63
CA ARG A 247 12.75 -10.59 -1.36
C ARG A 247 11.97 -10.41 -0.06
N HIS A 248 12.67 -9.98 0.99
CA HIS A 248 12.14 -9.76 2.35
C HIS A 248 11.62 -8.35 2.58
N TRP A 249 11.70 -7.46 1.60
CA TRP A 249 10.79 -6.33 1.59
C TRP A 249 9.38 -6.93 1.57
N TYR A 250 8.46 -6.35 2.36
CA TYR A 250 7.08 -6.80 2.62
C TYR A 250 6.89 -7.82 3.74
#